data_AF-A0A0C9N8J9-F1
#
_entry.id   AF-A0A0C9N8J9-F1
#
_cell.length_a   1.000
_cell.length_b   1.000
_cell.length_c   1.000
_cell.angle_alpha   90.00
_cell.angle_beta   90.00
_cell.angle_gamma   90.00
#
_symmetry.space_group_name_H-M   'P 1'
#
loop_
_entity.id
_entity.type
_entity.pdbx_description
1 polymer ?
#
loop_
_entity_poly.entity_id
_entity_poly.type
_entity_poly.pdbx_seq_one_letter_code
_entity_poly.pdbx_strand_id
1 'polypeptide(L)'
;MSEVVATPYLSSAVFERLVQDFLVFGECYLLQIANRFGGLVRLDYLPAKYMRRGVEPGVFWYVPGSSPEVAYPAGAVVQIMQPDINQEIYGAPEYISAIQAALLNEAATLFRRRYYLNGSHAGYILYATGDIDEKDTTKLRAALRASKGPGNFRNLFVHAPAGKEGSLKILPVAEQGAKDVFLDIKNATRDDVLAAHRVPPQLLGIVPAQGSAFGNPKDATGMFWMLEIVPLLARFLRINEAVQVQAVRTRQPIEETPQRLLPAA
;
A
#
# COMPACT_ATOMS: atom_id res chain seq x y z
N MET A 1 -19.01 -13.17 -2.04
CA MET A 1 -19.35 -13.80 -3.34
C MET A 1 -19.33 -12.71 -4.39
N SER A 2 -18.52 -12.83 -5.45
CA SER A 2 -18.28 -11.74 -6.41
C SER A 2 -19.56 -11.34 -7.14
N GLU A 3 -19.91 -10.06 -7.10
CA GLU A 3 -21.06 -9.50 -7.81
C GLU A 3 -20.87 -9.50 -9.33
N VAL A 4 -19.63 -9.60 -9.82
CA VAL A 4 -19.33 -9.79 -11.24
C VAL A 4 -19.31 -11.27 -11.58
N VAL A 5 -20.01 -11.62 -12.65
CA VAL A 5 -20.15 -12.99 -13.18
C VAL A 5 -19.25 -13.15 -14.38
N ALA A 6 -18.58 -14.30 -14.49
CA ALA A 6 -17.84 -14.66 -15.69
C ALA A 6 -18.76 -14.67 -16.92
N THR A 7 -18.22 -14.20 -18.04
CA THR A 7 -18.87 -14.25 -19.35
C THR A 7 -18.03 -15.08 -20.32
N PRO A 8 -18.55 -15.47 -21.50
CA PRO A 8 -17.75 -16.13 -22.52
C PRO A 8 -16.52 -15.32 -22.95
N TYR A 9 -16.57 -13.99 -22.82
CA TYR A 9 -15.50 -13.09 -23.23
C TYR A 9 -14.49 -12.79 -22.11
N LEU A 10 -14.93 -12.78 -20.85
CA LEU A 10 -14.14 -12.33 -19.71
C LEU A 10 -14.30 -13.27 -18.51
N SER A 11 -13.19 -13.91 -18.14
CA SER A 11 -13.15 -14.77 -16.95
C SER A 11 -13.04 -13.96 -15.66
N SER A 12 -13.53 -14.51 -14.54
CA SER A 12 -13.40 -13.89 -13.22
C SER A 12 -11.94 -13.67 -12.81
N ALA A 13 -11.03 -14.57 -13.19
CA ALA A 13 -9.60 -14.44 -12.89
C ALA A 13 -8.94 -13.28 -13.65
N VAL A 14 -9.34 -13.05 -14.91
CA VAL A 14 -8.89 -11.86 -15.66
C VAL A 14 -9.47 -10.61 -15.02
N PHE A 15 -10.76 -10.61 -14.68
CA PHE A 15 -11.40 -9.47 -14.05
C PHE A 15 -10.75 -9.08 -12.71
N GLU A 16 -10.38 -10.05 -11.86
CA GLU A 16 -9.68 -9.80 -10.60
C GLU A 16 -8.34 -9.08 -10.82
N ARG A 17 -7.57 -9.48 -11.83
CA ARG A 17 -6.31 -8.81 -12.20
C ARG A 17 -6.54 -7.39 -12.70
N LEU A 18 -7.61 -7.15 -13.46
CA LEU A 18 -7.96 -5.80 -13.91
C LEU A 18 -8.32 -4.88 -12.76
N VAL A 19 -9.08 -5.40 -11.77
CA VAL A 19 -9.42 -4.64 -10.57
C VAL A 19 -8.15 -4.26 -9.81
N GLN A 20 -7.22 -5.21 -9.64
CA GLN A 20 -5.94 -4.95 -8.98
C GLN A 20 -5.15 -3.85 -9.71
N ASP A 21 -4.98 -3.97 -11.03
CA ASP A 21 -4.23 -2.98 -11.81
C ASP A 21 -4.90 -1.60 -11.76
N PHE A 22 -6.23 -1.55 -11.88
CA PHE A 22 -6.98 -0.30 -11.83
C PHE A 22 -6.85 0.42 -10.48
N LEU A 23 -6.86 -0.33 -9.38
CA LEU A 23 -6.72 0.22 -8.03
C LEU A 23 -5.27 0.65 -7.73
N VAL A 24 -4.27 -0.07 -8.24
CA VAL A 24 -2.85 0.19 -7.98
C VAL A 24 -2.26 1.24 -8.94
N PHE A 25 -2.54 1.13 -10.23
CA PHE A 25 -1.94 1.99 -11.27
C PHE A 25 -2.89 3.08 -11.76
N GLY A 26 -4.16 3.07 -11.34
CA GLY A 26 -5.16 3.99 -11.86
C GLY A 26 -5.74 3.56 -13.21
N GLU A 27 -5.30 2.43 -13.75
CA GLU A 27 -5.68 1.97 -15.08
C GLU A 27 -5.49 0.48 -15.26
N CYS A 28 -6.16 -0.09 -16.26
CA CYS A 28 -5.98 -1.48 -16.65
C CYS A 28 -6.14 -1.65 -18.16
N TYR A 29 -5.55 -2.73 -18.68
CA TYR A 29 -5.45 -2.99 -20.11
C TYR A 29 -5.94 -4.40 -20.46
N LEU A 30 -6.66 -4.48 -21.56
CA LEU A 30 -7.27 -5.70 -22.10
C LEU A 30 -6.88 -5.86 -23.56
N LEU A 31 -6.38 -7.05 -23.93
CA LEU A 31 -6.17 -7.42 -25.32
C LEU A 31 -7.44 -8.06 -25.87
N GLN A 32 -7.96 -7.52 -26.97
CA GLN A 32 -9.06 -8.08 -27.72
C GLN A 32 -8.56 -9.22 -28.61
N ILE A 33 -8.94 -10.46 -28.29
CA ILE A 33 -8.66 -11.62 -29.13
C ILE A 33 -9.84 -11.80 -30.09
N ALA A 34 -9.63 -11.50 -31.36
CA ALA A 34 -10.62 -11.64 -32.42
C ALA A 34 -10.47 -12.97 -33.20
N ASN A 35 -11.57 -13.46 -33.75
CA ASN A 35 -11.55 -14.55 -34.72
C ASN A 35 -11.15 -14.04 -36.12
N ARG A 36 -11.00 -14.96 -37.09
CA ARG A 36 -10.61 -14.62 -38.47
C ARG A 36 -11.59 -13.65 -39.18
N PHE A 37 -12.83 -13.54 -38.70
CA PHE A 37 -13.87 -12.67 -39.24
C PHE A 37 -14.00 -11.35 -38.45
N GLY A 38 -13.12 -11.08 -37.47
CA GLY A 38 -13.11 -9.86 -36.68
C GLY A 38 -14.05 -9.87 -35.46
N GLY A 39 -14.77 -10.96 -35.19
CA GLY A 39 -15.61 -11.07 -34.00
C GLY A 39 -14.79 -11.33 -32.74
N LEU A 40 -15.11 -10.65 -31.62
CA LEU A 40 -14.45 -10.86 -30.33
C LEU A 40 -14.66 -12.29 -29.84
N VAL A 41 -13.57 -12.97 -29.48
CA VAL A 41 -13.57 -14.32 -28.89
C VAL A 41 -13.39 -14.23 -27.39
N ARG A 42 -12.40 -13.46 -26.93
CA ARG A 42 -12.12 -13.25 -25.50
C ARG A 42 -11.27 -12.01 -25.25
N LEU A 43 -11.22 -11.60 -23.99
CA LEU A 43 -10.37 -10.53 -23.49
C LEU A 43 -9.27 -11.10 -22.59
N ASP A 44 -8.02 -10.87 -22.99
CA ASP A 44 -6.84 -11.30 -22.23
C ASP A 44 -6.27 -10.14 -21.42
N TYR A 45 -5.78 -10.43 -20.21
CA TYR A 45 -5.16 -9.45 -19.32
C TYR A 45 -3.79 -9.01 -19.83
N LEU A 46 -3.53 -7.70 -19.86
CA LEU A 46 -2.21 -7.13 -20.07
C LEU A 46 -1.75 -6.38 -18.80
N PRO A 47 -0.56 -6.68 -18.23
CA PRO A 47 -0.11 -6.03 -17.01
C PRO A 47 0.18 -4.54 -17.20
N ALA A 48 -0.58 -3.69 -16.52
CA ALA A 48 -0.54 -2.24 -16.68
C ALA A 48 0.87 -1.65 -16.48
N LYS A 49 1.63 -2.18 -15.51
CA LYS A 49 3.03 -1.79 -15.25
C LYS A 49 3.92 -1.75 -16.51
N TYR A 50 3.69 -2.68 -17.44
CA TYR A 50 4.52 -2.85 -18.64
C TYR A 50 3.87 -2.30 -19.90
N MET A 51 2.65 -1.77 -19.83
CA MET A 51 1.98 -1.19 -20.99
C MET A 51 2.38 0.28 -21.17
N ARG A 52 2.56 0.70 -22.42
CA ARG A 52 2.82 2.09 -22.80
C ARG A 52 1.92 2.49 -23.94
N ARG A 53 1.38 3.71 -23.90
CA ARG A 53 0.64 4.26 -25.04
C ARG A 53 1.62 4.65 -26.14
N GLY A 54 1.35 4.21 -27.36
CA GLY A 54 2.11 4.60 -28.54
C GLY A 54 1.86 6.05 -28.93
N VAL A 55 2.71 6.58 -29.80
CA VAL A 55 2.53 7.93 -30.39
C VAL A 55 1.31 7.97 -31.30
N GLU A 56 1.07 6.88 -32.04
CA GLU A 56 -0.11 6.73 -32.88
C GLU A 56 -1.35 6.40 -32.03
N PRO A 57 -2.49 7.08 -32.26
CA PRO A 57 -3.73 6.81 -31.55
C PRO A 57 -4.15 5.35 -31.62
N GLY A 58 -4.47 4.76 -30.47
CA GLY A 58 -4.95 3.38 -30.36
C GLY A 58 -3.86 2.30 -30.42
N VAL A 59 -2.60 2.67 -30.63
CA VAL A 59 -1.45 1.75 -30.56
C VAL A 59 -0.92 1.69 -29.13
N PHE A 60 -0.62 0.48 -28.66
CA PHE A 60 -0.04 0.23 -27.35
C PHE A 60 1.16 -0.69 -27.47
N TRP A 61 2.08 -0.55 -26.52
CA TRP A 61 3.32 -1.32 -26.48
C TRP A 61 3.43 -2.07 -25.16
N TYR A 62 3.88 -3.32 -25.23
CA TYR A 62 4.32 -4.09 -24.08
C TYR A 62 5.84 -4.00 -23.95
N VAL A 63 6.29 -3.44 -22.83
CA VAL A 63 7.71 -3.11 -22.55
C VAL A 63 8.10 -3.64 -21.17
N PRO A 64 8.42 -4.94 -21.04
CA PRO A 64 8.80 -5.56 -19.78
C PRO A 64 10.28 -5.34 -19.41
N GLY A 65 11.09 -4.82 -20.34
CA GLY A 65 12.54 -4.58 -20.17
C GLY A 65 13.41 -5.83 -20.30
N SER A 66 12.89 -7.03 -20.00
CA SER A 66 13.63 -8.30 -20.08
C SER A 66 13.45 -9.06 -21.39
N SER A 67 12.47 -8.70 -22.21
CA SER A 67 12.16 -9.31 -23.51
C SER A 67 11.96 -8.24 -24.57
N PRO A 68 11.98 -8.60 -25.87
CA PRO A 68 11.67 -7.66 -26.93
C PRO A 68 10.34 -6.95 -26.69
N GLU A 69 10.31 -5.67 -27.04
CA GLU A 69 9.11 -4.86 -27.01
C GLU A 69 8.13 -5.35 -28.07
N VAL A 70 6.84 -5.39 -27.71
CA VAL A 70 5.79 -5.86 -28.61
C VAL A 70 4.80 -4.73 -28.82
N ALA A 71 4.65 -4.30 -30.08
CA ALA A 71 3.58 -3.38 -30.48
C ALA A 71 2.29 -4.17 -30.72
N TYR A 72 1.19 -3.69 -30.12
CA TYR A 72 -0.15 -4.18 -30.44
C TYR A 72 -0.76 -3.34 -31.56
N PRO A 73 -1.51 -3.98 -32.49
CA PRO A 73 -2.21 -3.26 -33.55
C PRO A 73 -3.15 -2.19 -32.98
N ALA A 74 -3.37 -1.12 -33.74
CA ALA A 74 -4.28 -0.06 -33.36
C ALA A 74 -5.69 -0.62 -33.06
N GLY A 75 -6.24 -0.26 -31.90
CA GLY A 75 -7.56 -0.72 -31.45
C GLY A 75 -7.60 -2.15 -30.89
N ALA A 76 -6.50 -2.90 -30.92
CA ALA A 76 -6.45 -4.24 -30.32
C ALA A 76 -6.49 -4.22 -28.79
N VAL A 77 -6.05 -3.11 -28.16
CA VAL A 77 -6.01 -2.96 -26.71
C VAL A 77 -7.07 -1.97 -26.24
N VAL A 78 -7.83 -2.37 -25.22
CA VAL A 78 -8.75 -1.50 -24.49
C VAL A 78 -8.07 -1.05 -23.21
N GLN A 79 -7.99 0.26 -23.01
CA GLN A 79 -7.52 0.89 -21.77
C GLN A 79 -8.72 1.44 -21.01
N ILE A 80 -8.84 1.07 -19.74
CA ILE A 80 -9.77 1.71 -18.80
C ILE A 80 -8.92 2.45 -17.78
N MET A 81 -9.14 3.75 -17.64
CA MET A 81 -8.34 4.60 -16.76
C MET A 81 -9.19 5.51 -15.89
N GLN A 82 -8.66 5.83 -14.71
CA GLN A 82 -9.14 6.90 -13.86
C GLN A 82 -8.80 8.25 -14.51
N PRO A 83 -9.66 9.28 -14.39
CA PRO A 83 -9.32 10.62 -14.86
C PRO A 83 -8.10 11.18 -14.12
N ASP A 84 -7.23 11.90 -14.84
CA ASP A 84 -6.14 12.69 -14.29
C ASP A 84 -6.34 14.16 -14.69
N ILE A 85 -5.98 15.08 -13.79
CA ILE A 85 -6.05 16.52 -14.02
C ILE A 85 -4.90 17.03 -14.90
N ASN A 86 -3.79 16.29 -14.97
CA ASN A 86 -2.58 16.75 -15.65
C ASN A 86 -2.45 16.24 -17.09
N GLN A 87 -3.11 15.13 -17.43
CA GLN A 87 -2.95 14.45 -18.72
C GLN A 87 -4.10 13.48 -19.05
N GLU A 88 -4.22 13.07 -20.32
CA GLU A 88 -5.30 12.20 -20.87
C GLU A 88 -4.78 10.85 -21.41
N ILE A 89 -3.57 10.47 -21.00
CA ILE A 89 -2.80 9.32 -21.48
C ILE A 89 -2.89 8.13 -20.51
N TYR A 90 -2.73 8.37 -19.21
CA TYR A 90 -2.66 7.36 -18.14
C TYR A 90 -3.62 7.67 -17.00
N GLY A 91 -3.99 6.63 -16.25
CA GLY A 91 -4.74 6.80 -15.01
C GLY A 91 -3.90 7.31 -13.84
N ALA A 92 -4.55 8.04 -12.93
CA ALA A 92 -3.97 8.43 -11.65
C ALA A 92 -4.77 7.78 -10.50
N PRO A 93 -4.16 6.90 -9.68
CA PRO A 93 -4.86 6.26 -8.57
C PRO A 93 -5.09 7.22 -7.39
N GLU A 94 -6.29 7.16 -6.81
CA GLU A 94 -6.76 8.05 -5.74
C GLU A 94 -5.86 8.02 -4.47
N TYR A 95 -5.25 6.86 -4.17
CA TYR A 95 -4.43 6.68 -2.96
C TYR A 95 -3.10 7.43 -2.97
N ILE A 96 -2.68 8.01 -4.12
CA ILE A 96 -1.42 8.78 -4.22
C ILE A 96 -1.35 9.89 -3.16
N SER A 97 -2.50 10.50 -2.86
CA SER A 97 -2.66 11.52 -1.82
C SER A 97 -2.18 11.06 -0.43
N ALA A 98 -2.29 9.77 -0.12
CA ALA A 98 -1.92 9.19 1.18
C ALA A 98 -0.58 8.43 1.17
N ILE A 99 0.22 8.49 0.09
CA ILE A 99 1.51 7.77 0.03
C ILE A 99 2.45 8.19 1.16
N GLN A 100 2.53 9.48 1.48
CA GLN A 100 3.40 9.96 2.56
C GLN A 100 2.94 9.44 3.93
N ALA A 101 1.62 9.36 4.15
CA ALA A 101 1.07 8.75 5.35
C ALA A 101 1.41 7.26 5.43
N ALA A 102 1.25 6.51 4.34
CA ALA A 102 1.58 5.09 4.29
C ALA A 102 3.08 4.83 4.55
N LEU A 103 3.97 5.60 3.94
CA LEU A 103 5.43 5.49 4.15
C LEU A 103 5.81 5.84 5.59
N LEU A 104 5.21 6.88 6.18
CA LEU A 104 5.45 7.25 7.57
C LEU A 104 4.93 6.16 8.53
N ASN A 105 3.78 5.54 8.21
CA ASN A 105 3.21 4.43 8.98
C ASN A 105 4.12 3.18 8.96
N GLU A 106 4.70 2.88 7.80
CA GLU A 106 5.69 1.81 7.64
C GLU A 106 6.96 2.13 8.44
N ALA A 107 7.51 3.33 8.28
CA ALA A 107 8.71 3.77 8.98
C ALA A 107 8.56 3.68 10.51
N ALA A 108 7.42 4.10 11.06
CA ALA A 108 7.11 3.96 12.48
C ALA A 108 7.11 2.49 12.93
N THR A 109 6.56 1.58 12.12
CA THR A 109 6.57 0.14 12.40
C THR A 109 7.99 -0.44 12.40
N LEU A 110 8.76 -0.12 11.36
CA LEU A 110 10.15 -0.57 11.23
C LEU A 110 11.03 -0.03 12.36
N PHE A 111 10.81 1.22 12.76
CA PHE A 111 11.49 1.82 13.90
C PHE A 111 11.20 1.04 15.19
N ARG A 112 9.93 0.79 15.52
CA ARG A 112 9.55 0.02 16.73
C ARG A 112 10.13 -1.39 16.71
N ARG A 113 10.14 -2.06 15.55
CA ARG A 113 10.76 -3.39 15.40
C ARG A 113 12.27 -3.34 15.65
N ARG A 114 12.97 -2.37 15.06
CA ARG A 114 14.43 -2.18 15.28
C ARG A 114 14.73 -1.81 16.74
N TYR A 115 13.91 -0.96 17.33
CA TYR A 115 13.99 -0.57 18.73
C TYR A 115 13.89 -1.78 19.67
N TYR A 116 12.90 -2.65 19.44
CA TYR A 116 12.73 -3.88 20.21
C TYR A 116 13.89 -4.86 20.01
N LEU A 117 14.31 -5.09 18.76
CA LEU A 117 15.45 -5.97 18.44
C LEU A 117 16.75 -5.48 19.07
N ASN A 118 16.97 -4.17 19.14
CA ASN A 118 18.15 -3.56 19.75
C ASN A 118 18.00 -3.35 21.27
N GLY A 119 17.04 -4.02 21.92
CA GLY A 119 16.85 -4.03 23.37
C GLY A 119 16.38 -2.74 24.01
N SER A 120 15.64 -1.91 23.28
CA SER A 120 14.99 -0.71 23.85
C SER A 120 15.94 0.33 24.44
N HIS A 121 17.12 0.49 23.86
CA HIS A 121 18.02 1.57 24.24
C HIS A 121 18.20 2.51 23.06
N ALA A 122 17.68 3.74 23.17
CA ALA A 122 18.33 4.86 22.54
C ALA A 122 19.82 4.82 22.97
N GLY A 123 20.74 4.89 22.00
CA GLY A 123 22.17 4.83 22.31
C GLY A 123 22.57 5.81 23.40
N TYR A 124 23.61 5.49 24.17
CA TYR A 124 24.16 6.39 25.18
C TYR A 124 25.48 6.98 24.72
N ILE A 125 25.83 8.15 25.24
CA ILE A 125 27.15 8.74 25.06
C ILE A 125 27.99 8.30 26.26
N LEU A 126 29.00 7.46 26.02
CA LEU A 126 30.01 7.16 27.02
C LEU A 126 31.02 8.30 27.06
N TYR A 127 30.96 9.09 28.14
CA TYR A 127 31.89 10.17 28.42
C TYR A 127 32.98 9.67 29.37
N ALA A 128 34.22 9.68 28.92
CA ALA A 128 35.37 9.27 29.72
C ALA A 128 36.34 10.45 29.89
N THR A 129 36.76 10.73 31.12
CA THR A 129 37.75 11.75 31.50
C THR A 129 38.81 11.14 32.41
N GLY A 130 40.09 11.36 32.07
CA GLY A 130 41.25 10.79 32.77
C GLY A 130 42.26 10.15 31.82
N ASP A 131 43.42 9.77 32.35
CA ASP A 131 44.48 9.08 31.60
C ASP A 131 44.12 7.59 31.43
N ILE A 132 43.27 7.29 30.45
CA ILE A 132 43.03 5.92 30.00
C ILE A 132 44.02 5.60 28.89
N ASP A 133 44.78 4.52 29.04
CA ASP A 133 45.71 4.06 28.00
C ASP A 133 44.97 3.84 26.66
N GLU A 134 45.66 4.11 25.55
CA GLU A 134 45.13 3.98 24.20
C GLU A 134 44.70 2.53 23.91
N LYS A 135 45.44 1.56 24.46
CA LYS A 135 45.11 0.13 24.36
C LYS A 135 43.78 -0.21 25.01
N ASP A 136 43.52 0.32 26.20
CA ASP A 136 42.29 0.04 26.95
C ASP A 136 41.10 0.82 26.38
N THR A 137 41.33 2.03 25.87
CA THR A 137 40.34 2.78 25.08
C THR A 137 39.91 1.99 23.83
N THR A 138 40.86 1.34 23.15
CA THR A 138 40.57 0.53 21.96
C THR A 138 39.78 -0.73 22.32
N LYS A 139 40.12 -1.42 23.41
CA LYS A 139 39.36 -2.57 23.92
C LYS A 139 37.94 -2.16 24.35
N LEU A 140 37.79 -1.03 25.02
CA LEU A 140 36.48 -0.47 25.38
C LEU A 140 35.63 -0.19 24.15
N ARG A 141 36.19 0.48 23.12
CA ARG A 141 35.50 0.71 21.85
C ARG A 141 35.11 -0.60 21.16
N ALA A 142 35.99 -1.60 21.16
CA ALA A 142 35.70 -2.92 20.57
C ALA A 142 34.59 -3.66 21.34
N ALA A 143 34.63 -3.65 22.68
CA ALA A 143 33.60 -4.24 23.53
C ALA A 143 32.23 -3.56 23.35
N LEU A 144 32.21 -2.22 23.26
CA LEU A 144 30.99 -1.45 22.98
C LEU A 144 30.43 -1.67 21.58
N ARG A 145 31.30 -1.92 20.58
CA ARG A 145 30.86 -2.31 19.23
C ARG A 145 30.31 -3.73 19.22
N ALA A 146 30.95 -4.65 19.93
CA ALA A 146 30.49 -6.03 20.06
C ALA A 146 29.17 -6.14 20.84
N SER A 147 28.92 -5.25 21.81
CA SER A 147 27.66 -5.20 22.56
C SER A 147 26.50 -4.57 21.77
N LYS A 148 26.75 -3.99 20.59
CA LYS A 148 25.69 -3.48 19.70
C LYS A 148 25.16 -4.61 18.82
N GLY A 149 23.91 -5.04 19.06
CA GLY A 149 23.21 -5.99 18.20
C GLY A 149 22.10 -6.74 18.95
N PRO A 150 21.18 -7.43 18.23
CA PRO A 150 20.11 -8.19 18.86
C PRO A 150 20.63 -9.25 19.83
N GLY A 151 20.13 -9.21 21.07
CA GLY A 151 20.48 -10.19 22.11
C GLY A 151 21.84 -9.99 22.81
N ASN A 152 22.57 -8.89 22.55
CA ASN A 152 23.95 -8.70 23.04
C ASN A 152 24.09 -7.74 24.24
N PHE A 153 23.13 -7.75 25.17
CA PHE A 153 23.23 -7.01 26.44
C PHE A 153 24.14 -7.73 27.42
N ARG A 154 25.44 -7.48 27.31
CA ARG A 154 26.43 -7.88 28.33
C ARG A 154 26.80 -6.66 29.15
N ASN A 155 26.69 -6.78 30.48
CA ASN A 155 27.17 -5.77 31.41
C ASN A 155 28.67 -5.54 31.18
N LEU A 156 29.08 -4.27 30.95
CA LEU A 156 30.47 -3.90 30.77
C LEU A 156 31.06 -3.47 32.12
N PHE A 157 32.07 -4.18 32.60
CA PHE A 157 32.81 -3.83 33.81
C PHE A 157 34.10 -3.10 33.44
N VAL A 158 34.33 -1.92 34.03
CA VAL A 158 35.54 -1.12 33.81
C VAL A 158 36.18 -0.83 35.17
N HIS A 159 37.44 -1.23 35.34
CA HIS A 159 38.20 -0.97 36.55
C HIS A 159 39.14 0.23 36.34
N ALA A 160 38.92 1.30 37.10
CA ALA A 160 39.70 2.55 37.01
C ALA A 160 40.32 2.89 38.39
N PRO A 161 41.49 2.32 38.75
CA PRO A 161 42.05 2.39 40.09
C PRO A 161 42.49 3.80 40.54
N ALA A 162 42.74 4.74 39.62
CA ALA A 162 43.04 6.15 39.90
C ALA A 162 41.95 7.12 39.40
N GLY A 163 40.75 6.61 39.08
CA GLY A 163 39.68 7.41 38.51
C GLY A 163 39.09 8.40 39.51
N LYS A 164 39.00 9.69 39.14
CA LYS A 164 38.21 10.68 39.88
C LYS A 164 36.72 10.40 39.72
N GLU A 165 35.90 10.85 40.66
CA GLU A 165 34.45 10.73 40.59
C GLU A 165 33.93 11.40 39.29
N GLY A 166 33.20 10.64 38.47
CA GLY A 166 32.74 11.10 37.16
C GLY A 166 33.72 10.94 35.99
N SER A 167 34.84 10.22 36.18
CA SER A 167 35.78 9.83 35.12
C SER A 167 35.18 8.94 34.05
N LEU A 168 34.15 8.15 34.36
CA LEU A 168 33.35 7.40 33.38
C LEU A 168 31.87 7.69 33.63
N LYS A 169 31.22 8.35 32.68
CA LYS A 169 29.79 8.68 32.75
C LYS A 169 29.08 8.14 31.52
N ILE A 170 27.98 7.43 31.76
CA ILE A 170 27.01 7.14 30.71
C ILE A 170 26.05 8.33 30.71
N LEU A 171 26.13 9.16 29.68
CA LEU A 171 25.15 10.19 29.43
C LEU A 171 24.04 9.56 28.59
N PRO A 172 22.85 9.32 29.16
CA PRO A 172 21.73 8.85 28.36
C PRO A 172 21.42 9.92 27.32
N VAL A 173 21.39 9.55 26.04
CA VAL A 173 20.73 10.41 25.05
C VAL A 173 19.26 10.32 25.40
N ALA A 174 18.71 11.41 25.91
CA ALA A 174 17.34 11.43 26.43
C ALA A 174 16.39 10.84 25.37
N GLU A 175 15.75 9.73 25.74
CA GLU A 175 14.67 9.08 25.00
C GLU A 175 13.31 9.76 25.28
N GLN A 176 13.35 10.89 25.96
CA GLN A 176 12.21 11.56 26.58
C GLN A 176 11.37 12.23 25.49
N GLY A 177 10.35 11.51 25.03
CA GLY A 177 9.31 12.04 24.13
C GLY A 177 8.96 11.13 22.95
N ALA A 178 9.78 10.12 22.62
CA ALA A 178 9.52 9.32 21.41
C ALA A 178 8.41 8.28 21.60
N LYS A 179 8.27 7.70 22.80
CA LYS A 179 7.31 6.60 23.04
C LYS A 179 5.85 7.00 22.80
N ASP A 180 5.46 8.21 23.18
CA ASP A 180 4.08 8.68 23.06
C ASP A 180 3.73 9.11 21.62
N VAL A 181 4.68 9.73 20.91
CA VAL A 181 4.45 10.24 19.54
C VAL A 181 4.26 9.12 18.50
N PHE A 182 4.83 7.92 18.71
CA PHE A 182 4.67 6.83 17.73
C PHE A 182 3.23 6.32 17.61
N LEU A 183 2.49 6.30 18.71
CA LEU A 183 1.09 5.87 18.66
C LEU A 183 0.25 6.89 17.90
N ASP A 184 0.50 8.18 18.12
CA ASP A 184 -0.17 9.28 17.44
C ASP A 184 0.12 9.27 15.94
N ILE A 185 1.39 9.10 15.54
CA ILE A 185 1.77 8.95 14.12
C ILE A 185 1.03 7.76 13.51
N LYS A 186 0.99 6.61 14.18
CA LYS A 186 0.32 5.41 13.65
C LYS A 186 -1.19 5.59 13.52
N ASN A 187 -1.82 6.31 14.44
CA ASN A 187 -3.26 6.59 14.39
C ASN A 187 -3.58 7.59 13.27
N ALA A 188 -2.88 8.73 13.22
CA ALA A 188 -3.09 9.74 12.19
C ALA A 188 -2.87 9.18 10.78
N THR A 189 -1.72 8.51 10.57
CA THR A 189 -1.42 7.93 9.25
C THR A 189 -2.33 6.77 8.86
N ARG A 190 -2.86 6.02 9.83
CA ARG A 190 -3.90 5.01 9.55
C ARG A 190 -5.16 5.69 9.05
N ASP A 191 -5.60 6.74 9.72
CA ASP A 191 -6.84 7.43 9.40
C ASP A 191 -6.74 8.12 8.02
N ASP A 192 -5.58 8.67 7.65
CA ASP A 192 -5.30 9.20 6.31
C ASP A 192 -5.41 8.13 5.21
N VAL A 193 -4.82 6.95 5.45
CA VAL A 193 -4.88 5.82 4.50
C VAL A 193 -6.31 5.30 4.35
N LEU A 194 -7.05 5.20 5.46
CA LEU A 194 -8.47 4.82 5.44
C LEU A 194 -9.32 5.81 4.66
N ALA A 195 -9.09 7.10 4.86
CA ALA A 195 -9.79 8.17 4.16
C ALA A 195 -9.50 8.13 2.65
N ALA A 196 -8.25 7.91 2.25
CA ALA A 196 -7.87 7.82 0.84
C ALA A 196 -8.51 6.62 0.11
N HIS A 197 -8.68 5.49 0.81
CA HIS A 197 -9.38 4.32 0.25
C HIS A 197 -10.91 4.35 0.48
N ARG A 198 -11.42 5.32 1.26
CA ARG A 198 -12.84 5.48 1.60
C ARG A 198 -13.48 4.20 2.18
N VAL A 199 -12.68 3.34 2.83
CA VAL A 199 -13.15 2.09 3.44
C VAL A 199 -13.51 2.33 4.91
N PRO A 200 -14.74 2.01 5.34
CA PRO A 200 -15.10 2.09 6.75
C PRO A 200 -14.21 1.19 7.62
N PRO A 201 -13.66 1.69 8.75
CA PRO A 201 -12.68 0.97 9.56
C PRO A 201 -13.20 -0.38 10.08
N GLN A 202 -14.50 -0.45 10.41
CA GLN A 202 -15.15 -1.67 10.88
C GLN A 202 -15.19 -2.80 9.85
N LEU A 203 -15.15 -2.50 8.54
CA LEU A 203 -15.08 -3.53 7.50
C LEU A 203 -13.67 -4.13 7.37
N LEU A 204 -12.66 -3.44 7.90
CA LEU A 204 -11.27 -3.88 7.93
C LEU A 204 -10.91 -4.62 9.23
N GLY A 205 -11.89 -4.86 10.11
CA GLY A 205 -11.67 -5.48 11.42
C GLY A 205 -10.94 -4.58 12.42
N ILE A 206 -10.92 -3.26 12.21
CA ILE A 206 -10.38 -2.32 13.17
C ILE A 206 -11.32 -2.28 14.38
N VAL A 207 -10.74 -2.33 15.58
CA VAL A 207 -11.47 -2.21 16.85
C VAL A 207 -11.52 -0.73 17.25
N PRO A 208 -12.67 -0.19 17.67
CA PRO A 208 -12.78 1.21 18.06
C PRO A 208 -11.96 1.48 19.33
N ALA A 209 -11.55 2.74 19.51
CA ALA A 209 -10.89 3.17 20.73
C ALA A 209 -11.82 3.00 21.95
N GLN A 210 -11.23 2.85 23.14
CA GLN A 210 -11.99 2.65 24.37
C GLN A 210 -13.00 3.79 24.59
N GLY A 211 -14.27 3.46 24.83
CA GLY A 211 -15.34 4.45 24.98
C GLY A 211 -15.93 4.97 23.67
N SER A 212 -15.45 4.50 22.51
CA SER A 212 -16.04 4.73 21.20
C SER A 212 -16.67 3.44 20.66
N ALA A 213 -17.72 3.56 19.86
CA ALA A 213 -18.34 2.45 19.15
C ALA A 213 -18.49 2.82 17.68
N PHE A 214 -18.19 1.88 16.79
CA PHE A 214 -18.66 2.01 15.42
C PHE A 214 -20.17 1.76 15.39
N GLY A 215 -20.85 2.41 14.43
CA GLY A 215 -22.27 2.17 14.19
C GLY A 215 -22.54 0.75 13.68
N ASN A 216 -23.74 0.50 13.17
CA ASN A 216 -24.09 -0.81 12.64
C ASN A 216 -23.21 -1.20 11.43
N PRO A 217 -22.52 -2.35 11.45
CA PRO A 217 -21.71 -2.81 10.32
C PRO A 217 -22.48 -3.01 9.01
N LYS A 218 -23.78 -3.33 9.09
CA LYS A 218 -24.64 -3.47 7.91
C LYS A 218 -24.78 -2.14 7.17
N ASP A 219 -25.04 -1.06 7.91
CA ASP A 219 -25.24 0.27 7.33
C ASP A 219 -23.95 0.77 6.68
N ALA A 220 -22.79 0.54 7.31
CA ALA A 220 -21.51 0.88 6.70
C ALA A 220 -21.16 0.02 5.49
N THR A 221 -21.54 -1.26 5.49
CA THR A 221 -21.42 -2.10 4.29
C THR A 221 -22.29 -1.53 3.16
N GLY A 222 -23.52 -1.13 3.46
CA GLY A 222 -24.43 -0.50 2.50
C GLY A 222 -23.89 0.82 1.94
N MET A 223 -23.40 1.71 2.81
CA MET A 223 -22.78 2.97 2.38
C MET A 223 -21.52 2.74 1.54
N PHE A 224 -20.62 1.86 1.97
CA PHE A 224 -19.41 1.52 1.22
C PHE A 224 -19.75 0.94 -0.15
N TRP A 225 -20.76 0.07 -0.20
CA TRP A 225 -21.25 -0.48 -1.45
C TRP A 225 -21.74 0.61 -2.41
N MET A 226 -22.58 1.53 -1.93
CA MET A 226 -23.18 2.58 -2.76
C MET A 226 -22.18 3.66 -3.19
N LEU A 227 -21.29 4.07 -2.29
CA LEU A 227 -20.39 5.21 -2.51
C LEU A 227 -19.05 4.82 -3.12
N GLU A 228 -18.60 3.57 -2.93
CA GLU A 228 -17.33 3.08 -3.46
C GLU A 228 -17.52 2.01 -4.53
N ILE A 229 -18.19 0.90 -4.18
CA ILE A 229 -18.18 -0.29 -5.03
C ILE A 229 -19.02 -0.09 -6.30
N VAL A 230 -20.20 0.51 -6.19
CA VAL A 230 -21.07 0.79 -7.34
C VAL A 230 -20.40 1.73 -8.36
N PRO A 231 -19.86 2.91 -7.97
CA PRO A 231 -19.11 3.75 -8.89
C PRO A 231 -17.90 3.04 -9.51
N LEU A 232 -17.17 2.25 -8.74
CA LEU A 232 -16.04 1.47 -9.25
C LEU A 232 -16.49 0.44 -10.30
N LEU A 233 -17.55 -0.33 -10.03
CA LEU A 233 -18.13 -1.28 -10.98
C LEU A 233 -18.61 -0.58 -12.26
N ALA A 234 -19.23 0.61 -12.15
CA ALA A 234 -19.65 1.39 -13.30
C ALA A 234 -18.47 1.80 -14.20
N ARG A 235 -17.28 2.07 -13.63
CA ARG A 235 -16.07 2.33 -14.43
C ARG A 235 -15.68 1.12 -15.29
N PHE A 236 -15.85 -0.11 -14.78
CA PHE A 236 -15.58 -1.34 -15.53
C PHE A 236 -16.66 -1.66 -16.58
N LEU A 237 -17.89 -1.18 -16.42
CA LEU A 237 -18.93 -1.34 -17.45
C LEU A 237 -18.56 -0.64 -18.77
N ARG A 238 -17.69 0.37 -18.74
CA ARG A 238 -17.13 1.01 -19.95
C ARG A 238 -16.36 0.04 -20.85
N ILE A 239 -15.92 -1.11 -20.32
CA ILE A 239 -15.34 -2.19 -21.15
C ILE A 239 -16.38 -2.63 -22.19
N ASN A 240 -17.66 -2.76 -21.80
CA ASN A 240 -18.72 -3.17 -22.71
C ASN A 240 -18.94 -2.17 -23.84
N GLU A 241 -18.81 -0.87 -23.54
CA GLU A 241 -18.85 0.20 -24.55
C GLU A 241 -17.64 0.11 -25.49
N ALA A 242 -16.44 -0.17 -24.97
CA ALA A 242 -15.24 -0.28 -25.78
C ALA A 242 -15.28 -1.49 -26.74
N VAL A 243 -15.81 -2.62 -26.29
CA VAL A 243 -15.83 -3.88 -27.07
C VAL A 243 -17.15 -4.16 -27.77
N GLN A 244 -18.17 -3.31 -27.55
CA GLN A 244 -19.52 -3.42 -28.12
C GLN A 244 -20.23 -4.76 -27.83
N VAL A 245 -19.83 -5.46 -26.75
CA VAL A 245 -20.46 -6.68 -26.26
C VAL A 245 -20.55 -6.67 -24.75
N GLN A 246 -21.44 -7.48 -24.18
CA GLN A 246 -21.59 -7.61 -22.73
C GLN A 246 -20.49 -8.50 -22.12
N ALA A 247 -19.26 -7.99 -22.03
CA ALA A 247 -18.11 -8.70 -21.45
C ALA A 247 -18.10 -8.65 -19.91
N VAL A 248 -18.46 -7.52 -19.31
CA VAL A 248 -18.64 -7.34 -17.87
C VAL A 248 -20.12 -7.41 -17.55
N ARG A 249 -20.51 -8.34 -16.67
CA ARG A 249 -21.89 -8.51 -16.22
C ARG A 249 -21.94 -8.67 -14.71
N THR A 250 -22.79 -7.87 -14.07
CA THR A 250 -23.11 -8.03 -12.64
C THR A 250 -24.24 -9.05 -12.45
N ARG A 251 -24.30 -9.72 -11.29
CA ARG A 251 -25.37 -10.68 -10.96
C ARG A 251 -26.74 -10.03 -10.94
N GLN A 252 -26.79 -8.78 -10.49
CA GLN A 252 -27.98 -7.95 -10.48
C GLN A 252 -27.67 -6.60 -11.13
N PRO A 253 -28.67 -5.94 -11.74
CA PRO A 253 -28.51 -4.57 -12.20
C PRO A 253 -28.04 -3.66 -11.07
N ILE A 254 -27.11 -2.76 -11.38
CA ILE A 254 -26.59 -1.79 -10.41
C ILE A 254 -27.73 -0.92 -9.83
N GLU A 255 -28.74 -0.62 -10.65
CA GLU A 255 -29.92 0.19 -10.30
C GLU A 255 -30.87 -0.50 -9.29
N GLU A 256 -30.89 -1.84 -9.25
CA GLU A 256 -31.75 -2.61 -8.34
C GLU A 256 -31.10 -2.90 -6.98
N THR A 257 -29.78 -2.69 -6.88
CA THR A 257 -29.01 -2.97 -5.66
C THR A 257 -29.26 -2.02 -4.47
N PRO A 258 -29.62 -0.72 -4.65
CA PRO A 258 -29.85 0.22 -3.53
C PRO A 258 -30.94 -0.23 -2.55
N GLN A 259 -31.99 -0.90 -3.03
CA GLN A 259 -33.16 -1.27 -2.22
C GLN A 259 -32.90 -2.41 -1.24
N ARG A 260 -31.79 -3.16 -1.40
CA ARG A 260 -31.48 -4.33 -0.56
C ARG A 260 -30.62 -4.03 0.67
N LEU A 261 -29.87 -2.93 0.64
CA LEU A 261 -28.87 -2.59 1.65
C LEU A 261 -29.27 -1.42 2.55
N LEU A 262 -30.31 -0.68 2.15
CA LEU A 262 -30.96 0.29 3.02
C LEU A 262 -31.91 -0.46 3.96
N PRO A 263 -31.97 -0.09 5.26
CA PRO A 263 -33.01 -0.62 6.13
C PRO A 263 -34.38 -0.32 5.51
N ALA A 264 -35.28 -1.30 5.53
CA ALA A 264 -36.68 -1.03 5.24
C ALA A 264 -37.15 0.07 6.19
N ALA A 265 -37.72 1.14 5.61
CA ALA A 265 -38.29 2.24 6.38
C ALA A 265 -39.38 1.76 7.34
#